data_AF-A0A178MSG3-F1
#
_entry.id   AF-A0A178MSG3-F1
#
_cell.length_a   1.000
_cell.length_b   1.000
_cell.length_c   1.000
_cell.angle_alpha   90.00
_cell.angle_beta   90.00
_cell.angle_gamma   90.00
#
_symmetry.space_group_name_H-M   'P 1'
#
loop_
_entity.id
_entity.type
_entity.pdbx_description
1 polymer ?
#
loop_
_entity_poly.entity_id
_entity_poly.type
_entity_poly.pdbx_seq_one_letter_code
_entity_poly.pdbx_strand_id
1 'polypeptide(L)'
;MVALPLLLLAACASQPSEPMVTKVTAMPPGGMWEVVGAAAVEPSPTPMTSPYLGQKMMLALDAAGDPAGRLCKTPVFQGWDASPATVLGPTRGEATRSGAVRPVLEVMCDGQSFGAYVSQPDGSLMTRVNNWVLTLNRAAPPPAPPPVVLTPEPAPVAAPAPTPAPAPMLEKRTLVYLASYKTESSAQAGWKVLAKASPILAGQKPSTQSVDLGKKGKWVRLYAMANDEDERAKLCKQLGKLVDECGARNRE
;
A
#
# COMPACT_ATOMS: atom_id res chain seq x y z
N MET A 1 30.36 -59.48 25.41
CA MET A 1 29.62 -58.50 24.59
C MET A 1 28.16 -58.88 24.64
N VAL A 2 27.35 -58.16 25.41
CA VAL A 2 25.90 -58.37 25.52
C VAL A 2 25.23 -57.11 24.99
N ALA A 3 24.52 -57.25 23.88
CA ALA A 3 23.77 -56.17 23.24
C ALA A 3 22.40 -56.03 23.91
N LEU A 4 22.12 -54.85 24.49
CA LEU A 4 20.82 -54.51 25.04
C LEU A 4 19.98 -53.81 23.96
N PRO A 5 18.73 -54.26 23.70
CA PRO A 5 17.85 -53.59 22.76
C PRO A 5 17.15 -52.42 23.46
N LEU A 6 17.33 -51.19 22.95
CA LEU A 6 16.50 -50.05 23.33
C LEU A 6 15.14 -50.15 22.63
N LEU A 7 14.10 -50.44 23.38
CA LEU A 7 12.70 -50.32 22.96
C LEU A 7 12.27 -48.85 23.07
N LEU A 8 12.12 -48.18 21.93
CA LEU A 8 11.50 -46.86 21.82
C LEU A 8 9.97 -47.01 21.87
N LEU A 9 9.38 -46.69 23.03
CA LEU A 9 7.93 -46.54 23.17
C LEU A 9 7.50 -45.18 22.59
N ALA A 10 6.95 -45.19 21.38
CA ALA A 10 6.29 -44.01 20.80
C ALA A 10 4.91 -43.81 21.44
N ALA A 11 4.81 -42.91 22.41
CA ALA A 11 3.53 -42.47 22.95
C ALA A 11 2.86 -41.51 21.95
N CYS A 12 1.78 -41.96 21.30
CA CYS A 12 0.89 -41.09 20.52
C CYS A 12 0.15 -40.16 21.49
N ALA A 13 0.70 -38.99 21.78
CA ALA A 13 -0.05 -37.91 22.41
C ALA A 13 -1.07 -37.39 21.40
N SER A 14 -2.35 -37.67 21.63
CA SER A 14 -3.46 -37.11 20.86
C SER A 14 -3.35 -35.58 20.88
N GLN A 15 -3.03 -34.97 19.75
CA GLN A 15 -3.02 -33.53 19.63
C GLN A 15 -4.43 -33.02 19.95
N PRO A 16 -4.58 -32.04 20.86
CA PRO A 16 -5.88 -31.44 21.11
C PRO A 16 -6.38 -30.86 19.80
N SER A 17 -7.52 -31.36 19.33
CA SER A 17 -8.22 -30.84 18.17
C SER A 17 -8.58 -29.38 18.43
N GLU A 18 -7.88 -28.47 17.75
CA GLU A 18 -8.15 -27.04 17.85
C GLU A 18 -9.60 -26.78 17.41
N PRO A 19 -10.35 -25.93 18.15
CA PRO A 19 -11.71 -25.60 17.78
C PRO A 19 -11.71 -24.97 16.39
N MET A 20 -12.56 -25.47 15.50
CA MET A 20 -12.70 -24.92 14.15
C MET A 20 -13.22 -23.48 14.26
N VAL A 21 -12.39 -22.52 13.87
CA VAL A 21 -12.77 -21.10 13.84
C VAL A 21 -13.58 -20.84 12.58
N THR A 22 -14.86 -20.51 12.74
CA THR A 22 -15.72 -20.12 11.63
C THR A 22 -15.40 -18.70 11.19
N LYS A 23 -14.83 -18.56 9.99
CA LYS A 23 -14.58 -17.27 9.34
C LYS A 23 -15.78 -16.88 8.49
N VAL A 24 -16.16 -15.60 8.54
CA VAL A 24 -17.25 -15.03 7.74
C VAL A 24 -16.71 -13.93 6.82
N THR A 25 -17.36 -13.66 5.70
CA THR A 25 -17.02 -12.49 4.88
C THR A 25 -17.17 -11.21 5.70
N ALA A 26 -16.16 -10.34 5.68
CA ALA A 26 -16.18 -9.07 6.41
C ALA A 26 -16.06 -7.89 5.45
N MET A 27 -16.56 -6.73 5.88
CA MET A 27 -16.33 -5.47 5.19
C MET A 27 -14.97 -4.90 5.65
N PRO A 28 -14.10 -4.42 4.75
CA PRO A 28 -12.90 -3.71 5.18
C PRO A 28 -13.27 -2.48 6.00
N PRO A 29 -12.42 -2.06 6.94
CA PRO A 29 -12.66 -0.87 7.74
C PRO A 29 -12.57 0.42 6.91
N GLY A 30 -12.05 0.34 5.67
CA GLY A 30 -11.98 1.45 4.73
C GLY A 30 -10.86 2.44 5.04
N GLY A 31 -10.40 3.14 4.01
CA GLY A 31 -9.53 4.30 4.13
C GLY A 31 -8.04 3.99 4.32
N MET A 32 -7.30 5.06 4.62
CA MET A 32 -5.86 5.02 4.87
C MET A 32 -5.60 4.81 6.36
N TRP A 33 -4.58 4.02 6.64
CA TRP A 33 -4.12 3.64 7.96
C TRP A 33 -2.64 3.97 8.10
N GLU A 34 -2.22 4.41 9.27
CA GLU A 34 -0.84 4.75 9.58
C GLU A 34 -0.36 3.97 10.80
N VAL A 35 0.85 3.42 10.72
CA VAL A 35 1.51 2.79 11.86
C VAL A 35 1.96 3.87 12.84
N VAL A 36 1.20 4.04 13.92
CA VAL A 36 1.47 5.04 14.96
C VAL A 36 2.23 4.49 16.16
N GLY A 37 2.26 3.16 16.30
CA GLY A 37 2.98 2.47 17.38
C GLY A 37 3.64 1.20 16.87
N ALA A 38 4.79 0.88 17.45
CA ALA A 38 5.50 -0.36 17.17
C ALA A 38 6.25 -0.86 18.40
N ALA A 39 6.00 -2.10 18.79
CA ALA A 39 6.67 -2.77 19.90
C ALA A 39 7.32 -4.06 19.42
N ALA A 40 8.60 -4.25 19.73
CA ALA A 40 9.29 -5.50 19.45
C ALA A 40 8.73 -6.61 20.36
N VAL A 41 8.46 -7.78 19.79
CA VAL A 41 7.97 -8.95 20.53
C VAL A 41 9.10 -9.52 21.38
N GLU A 42 10.26 -9.68 20.77
CA GLU A 42 11.48 -10.14 21.43
C GLU A 42 12.35 -8.95 21.84
N PRO A 43 12.91 -8.96 23.07
CA PRO A 43 13.82 -7.92 23.52
C PRO A 43 15.09 -7.94 22.68
N SER A 44 15.41 -6.82 22.03
CA SER A 44 16.71 -6.59 21.42
C SER A 44 17.63 -5.89 22.44
N PRO A 45 18.92 -6.26 22.53
CA PRO A 45 19.88 -5.55 23.37
C PRO A 45 20.16 -4.12 22.88
N THR A 46 19.83 -3.81 21.63
CA THR A 46 19.97 -2.48 21.05
C THR A 46 18.60 -1.80 20.91
N PRO A 47 18.47 -0.51 21.28
CA PRO A 47 17.26 0.25 21.01
C PRO A 47 17.11 0.37 19.49
N MET A 48 16.13 -0.33 18.94
CA MET A 48 15.79 -0.29 17.52
C MET A 48 14.51 0.53 17.35
N THR A 49 14.57 1.54 16.48
CA THR A 49 13.34 2.15 15.96
C THR A 49 12.75 1.20 14.93
N SER A 50 11.46 0.91 15.05
CA SER A 50 10.76 0.10 14.06
C SER A 50 10.86 0.73 12.67
N PRO A 51 11.19 -0.04 11.61
CA PRO A 51 11.19 0.47 10.24
C PRO A 51 9.77 0.76 9.72
N TYR A 52 8.75 0.34 10.49
CA TYR A 52 7.35 0.46 10.12
C TYR A 52 6.68 1.73 10.63
N LEU A 53 7.29 2.45 11.58
CA LEU A 53 6.66 3.63 12.18
C LEU A 53 6.44 4.74 11.14
N GLY A 54 5.22 5.29 11.10
CA GLY A 54 4.79 6.30 10.13
C GLY A 54 4.44 5.75 8.75
N GLN A 55 4.56 4.43 8.52
CA GLN A 55 4.15 3.85 7.25
C GLN A 55 2.63 3.90 7.10
N LYS A 56 2.20 4.26 5.88
CA LYS A 56 0.79 4.37 5.51
C LYS A 56 0.40 3.20 4.60
N MET A 57 -0.79 2.66 4.82
CA MET A 57 -1.37 1.60 3.99
C MET A 57 -2.86 1.82 3.81
N MET A 58 -3.42 1.24 2.76
CA MET A 58 -4.86 1.30 2.48
C MET A 58 -5.51 -0.02 2.89
N LEU A 59 -6.72 0.03 3.45
CA LEU A 59 -7.57 -1.15 3.63
C LEU A 59 -8.94 -0.85 3.04
N ALA A 60 -9.10 -1.12 1.74
CA ALA A 60 -10.30 -0.82 0.96
C ALA A 60 -10.81 -2.07 0.21
N LEU A 61 -12.02 -2.00 -0.34
CA LEU A 61 -12.66 -3.13 -1.04
C LEU A 61 -11.88 -3.61 -2.26
N ASP A 62 -11.22 -2.69 -2.96
CA ASP A 62 -10.49 -2.92 -4.21
C ASP A 62 -8.97 -2.94 -4.04
N ALA A 63 -8.46 -2.67 -2.83
CA ALA A 63 -7.04 -2.72 -2.56
C ALA A 63 -6.72 -2.79 -1.06
N ALA A 64 -5.73 -3.61 -0.70
CA ALA A 64 -5.20 -3.69 0.65
C ALA A 64 -3.67 -3.61 0.63
N GLY A 65 -3.10 -2.73 1.44
CA GLY A 65 -1.66 -2.65 1.68
C GLY A 65 -1.31 -3.22 3.04
N ASP A 66 -0.06 -3.64 3.21
CA ASP A 66 0.47 -4.05 4.51
C ASP A 66 1.60 -3.13 5.00
N PRO A 67 2.02 -3.24 6.27
CA PRO A 67 3.14 -2.47 6.80
C PRO A 67 4.50 -2.83 6.18
N ALA A 68 4.61 -3.87 5.36
CA ALA A 68 5.84 -4.19 4.63
C ALA A 68 5.87 -3.53 3.23
N GLY A 69 4.83 -2.76 2.87
CA GLY A 69 4.70 -2.10 1.57
C GLY A 69 4.20 -3.01 0.46
N ARG A 70 3.71 -4.23 0.78
CA ARG A 70 3.04 -5.10 -0.19
C ARG A 70 1.66 -4.53 -0.51
N LEU A 71 1.17 -4.78 -1.72
CA LEU A 71 -0.15 -4.36 -2.18
C LEU A 71 -0.91 -5.57 -2.75
N CYS A 72 -2.10 -5.81 -2.23
CA CYS A 72 -3.10 -6.71 -2.78
C CYS A 72 -4.14 -5.93 -3.58
N LYS A 73 -4.32 -6.28 -4.86
CA LYS A 73 -5.27 -5.60 -5.78
C LYS A 73 -6.68 -6.21 -5.77
N THR A 74 -6.81 -7.41 -5.22
CA THR A 74 -8.04 -8.21 -5.21
C THR A 74 -8.25 -8.80 -3.81
N PRO A 75 -8.28 -7.95 -2.76
CA PRO A 75 -8.36 -8.44 -1.39
C PRO A 75 -9.71 -9.09 -1.12
N VAL A 76 -9.70 -10.22 -0.41
CA VAL A 76 -10.89 -10.82 0.19
C VAL A 76 -10.76 -10.69 1.69
N PHE A 77 -11.76 -10.06 2.32
CA PHE A 77 -11.76 -9.79 3.75
C PHE A 77 -12.60 -10.83 4.48
N GLN A 78 -12.02 -11.43 5.51
CA GLN A 78 -12.69 -12.38 6.39
C GLN A 78 -12.63 -11.89 7.83
N GLY A 79 -13.73 -12.05 8.55
CA GLY A 79 -13.87 -11.70 9.95
C GLY A 79 -14.10 -12.93 10.81
N TRP A 80 -13.55 -12.93 12.02
CA TRP A 80 -13.89 -13.90 13.07
C TRP A 80 -13.51 -13.31 14.43
N ASP A 81 -13.87 -14.03 15.48
CA ASP A 81 -13.57 -13.66 16.85
C ASP A 81 -12.44 -14.55 17.40
N ALA A 82 -11.36 -13.95 17.89
CA ALA A 82 -10.24 -14.69 18.48
C ALA A 82 -9.54 -13.90 19.59
N SER A 83 -8.72 -14.59 20.37
CA SER A 83 -7.80 -13.92 21.29
C SER A 83 -6.76 -13.11 20.48
N PRO A 84 -6.35 -11.92 20.94
CA PRO A 84 -5.26 -11.17 20.30
C PRO A 84 -3.97 -11.98 20.13
N ALA A 85 -3.70 -12.92 21.02
CA ALA A 85 -2.51 -13.78 20.96
C ALA A 85 -2.47 -14.67 19.69
N THR A 86 -3.63 -15.01 19.12
CA THR A 86 -3.73 -15.80 17.88
C THR A 86 -3.12 -15.04 16.68
N VAL A 87 -3.21 -13.71 16.67
CA VAL A 87 -2.68 -12.87 15.57
C VAL A 87 -1.34 -12.26 15.94
N LEU A 88 -1.22 -11.75 17.17
CA LEU A 88 -0.06 -11.01 17.63
C LEU A 88 1.06 -11.92 18.17
N GLY A 89 0.78 -13.21 18.33
CA GLY A 89 1.66 -14.16 19.00
C GLY A 89 1.79 -13.90 20.51
N PRO A 90 2.68 -14.62 21.20
CA PRO A 90 2.96 -14.36 22.61
C PRO A 90 3.63 -13.00 22.74
N THR A 91 2.97 -12.05 23.39
CA THR A 91 3.57 -10.74 23.73
C THR A 91 3.56 -10.59 25.24
N ARG A 92 4.55 -9.89 25.79
CA ARG A 92 4.61 -9.57 27.23
C ARG A 92 3.59 -8.50 27.66
N GLY A 93 2.80 -7.95 26.72
CA GLY A 93 1.82 -6.90 26.98
C GLY A 93 0.56 -7.40 27.69
N GLU A 94 -0.20 -6.47 28.26
CA GLU A 94 -1.47 -6.73 28.94
C GLU A 94 -2.57 -7.17 27.96
N ALA A 95 -2.51 -6.69 26.71
CA ALA A 95 -3.48 -6.99 25.66
C ALA A 95 -3.64 -8.48 25.35
N THR A 96 -2.62 -9.31 25.57
CA THR A 96 -2.65 -10.77 25.36
C THR A 96 -3.05 -11.55 26.61
N ARG A 97 -3.02 -10.93 27.80
CA ARG A 97 -3.29 -11.63 29.08
C ARG A 97 -4.77 -11.68 29.45
N SER A 98 -5.59 -10.80 28.91
CA SER A 98 -6.99 -10.67 29.34
C SER A 98 -7.88 -11.83 28.93
N GLY A 99 -7.41 -12.76 28.08
CA GLY A 99 -8.25 -13.80 27.47
C GLY A 99 -9.41 -13.23 26.65
N ALA A 100 -9.45 -11.91 26.44
CA ALA A 100 -10.55 -11.25 25.78
C ALA A 100 -10.55 -11.65 24.31
N VAL A 101 -11.73 -12.06 23.85
CA VAL A 101 -12.00 -12.30 22.45
C VAL A 101 -12.21 -10.95 21.77
N ARG A 102 -11.56 -10.75 20.62
CA ARG A 102 -11.63 -9.53 19.82
C ARG A 102 -11.96 -9.88 18.37
N PRO A 103 -12.67 -9.00 17.64
CA PRO A 103 -12.84 -9.14 16.21
C PRO A 103 -11.47 -9.09 15.53
N VAL A 104 -11.22 -10.07 14.67
CA VAL A 104 -10.07 -10.17 13.80
C VAL A 104 -10.52 -10.05 12.36
N LEU A 105 -9.79 -9.25 11.58
CA LEU A 105 -9.91 -9.12 10.15
C LEU A 105 -8.70 -9.79 9.48
N GLU A 106 -8.91 -10.83 8.68
CA GLU A 106 -7.91 -11.32 7.72
C GLU A 106 -8.15 -10.69 6.37
N VAL A 107 -7.03 -10.42 5.73
CA VAL A 107 -6.97 -10.07 4.33
C VAL A 107 -6.34 -11.26 3.63
N MET A 108 -7.05 -11.79 2.64
CA MET A 108 -6.55 -12.79 1.72
C MET A 108 -6.24 -12.11 0.39
N CYS A 109 -5.12 -12.45 -0.23
CA CYS A 109 -4.77 -12.03 -1.57
C CYS A 109 -4.56 -13.26 -2.44
N ASP A 110 -5.31 -13.38 -3.53
CA ASP A 110 -5.23 -14.52 -4.45
C ASP A 110 -5.33 -15.89 -3.73
N GLY A 111 -6.17 -15.95 -2.69
CA GLY A 111 -6.38 -17.15 -1.86
C GLY A 111 -5.27 -17.41 -0.83
N GLN A 112 -4.26 -16.55 -0.71
CA GLN A 112 -3.20 -16.65 0.28
C GLN A 112 -3.40 -15.64 1.42
N SER A 113 -2.97 -15.97 2.64
CA SER A 113 -3.01 -15.02 3.75
C SER A 113 -2.07 -13.85 3.49
N PHE A 114 -2.62 -12.64 3.48
CA PHE A 114 -1.89 -11.40 3.20
C PHE A 114 -1.54 -10.67 4.50
N GLY A 115 -2.49 -10.58 5.43
CA GLY A 115 -2.30 -10.00 6.75
C GLY A 115 -3.52 -10.23 7.66
N ALA A 116 -3.32 -10.15 8.96
CA ALA A 116 -4.39 -10.26 9.95
C ALA A 116 -4.31 -9.11 10.97
N TYR A 117 -5.46 -8.55 11.32
CA TYR A 117 -5.59 -7.34 12.12
C TYR A 117 -6.59 -7.55 13.25
N VAL A 118 -6.18 -7.28 14.48
CA VAL A 118 -7.04 -7.33 15.66
C VAL A 118 -7.62 -5.95 15.89
N SER A 119 -8.95 -5.84 15.91
CA SER A 119 -9.64 -4.59 16.21
C SER A 119 -9.56 -4.26 17.70
N GLN A 120 -9.22 -3.01 18.01
CA GLN A 120 -9.21 -2.48 19.37
C GLN A 120 -10.48 -1.67 19.65
N PRO A 121 -10.89 -1.50 20.93
CA PRO A 121 -12.07 -0.71 21.30
C PRO A 121 -12.03 0.76 20.90
N ASP A 122 -10.83 1.33 20.76
CA ASP A 122 -10.60 2.72 20.32
C ASP A 122 -10.68 2.88 18.79
N GLY A 123 -10.97 1.80 18.06
CA GLY A 123 -11.02 1.79 16.59
C GLY A 123 -9.65 1.65 15.92
N SER A 124 -8.56 1.52 16.69
CA SER A 124 -7.26 1.17 16.15
C SER A 124 -7.19 -0.31 15.74
N LEU A 125 -6.22 -0.64 14.90
CA LEU A 125 -5.92 -2.02 14.52
C LEU A 125 -4.55 -2.41 15.07
N MET A 126 -4.40 -3.68 15.46
CA MET A 126 -3.11 -4.25 15.79
C MET A 126 -2.76 -5.40 14.85
N THR A 127 -1.52 -5.47 14.40
CA THR A 127 -1.04 -6.58 13.55
C THR A 127 0.38 -6.98 13.94
N ARG A 128 0.81 -8.15 13.50
CA ARG A 128 2.18 -8.62 13.65
C ARG A 128 2.88 -8.65 12.29
N VAL A 129 4.04 -8.03 12.21
CA VAL A 129 4.94 -8.12 11.05
C VAL A 129 6.34 -8.44 11.57
N ASN A 130 6.85 -9.62 11.21
CA ASN A 130 8.11 -10.14 11.70
C ASN A 130 8.16 -10.15 13.25
N ASN A 131 9.14 -9.46 13.84
CA ASN A 131 9.31 -9.31 15.29
C ASN A 131 8.56 -8.09 15.87
N TRP A 132 7.66 -7.45 15.12
CA TRP A 132 6.97 -6.23 15.56
C TRP A 132 5.48 -6.44 15.69
N VAL A 133 4.93 -5.97 16.80
CA VAL A 133 3.51 -5.69 16.96
C VAL A 133 3.30 -4.22 16.66
N LEU A 134 2.43 -3.95 15.70
CA LEU A 134 2.18 -2.62 15.18
C LEU A 134 0.77 -2.18 15.59
N THR A 135 0.65 -0.92 15.98
CA THR A 135 -0.64 -0.25 16.21
C THR A 135 -0.89 0.70 15.05
N LEU A 136 -2.05 0.58 14.43
CA LEU A 136 -2.46 1.38 13.28
C LEU A 136 -3.67 2.22 13.66
N ASN A 137 -3.60 3.51 13.33
CA ASN A 137 -4.74 4.42 13.41
C ASN A 137 -5.18 4.81 12.01
N ARG A 138 -6.44 5.25 11.87
CA ARG A 138 -6.88 5.91 10.64
C ARG A 138 -5.99 7.13 10.39
N ALA A 139 -5.39 7.19 9.21
CA ALA A 139 -4.65 8.36 8.79
C ALA A 139 -5.64 9.51 8.59
N ALA A 140 -5.27 10.71 9.06
CA ALA A 140 -6.04 11.90 8.77
C ALA A 140 -6.13 12.08 7.25
N PRO A 141 -7.30 12.48 6.70
CA PRO A 141 -7.40 12.83 5.29
C PRO A 141 -6.38 13.94 5.00
N PRO A 142 -5.72 13.91 3.82
CA PRO A 142 -4.82 14.98 3.45
C PRO A 142 -5.57 16.32 3.49
N PRO A 143 -4.92 17.41 3.94
CA PRO A 143 -5.55 18.72 3.93
C PRO A 143 -6.05 19.02 2.52
N ALA A 144 -7.29 19.52 2.43
CA ALA A 144 -7.85 19.92 1.15
C ALA A 144 -6.90 20.93 0.47
N PRO A 145 -6.65 20.80 -0.85
CA PRO A 145 -5.86 21.79 -1.55
C PRO A 145 -6.46 23.18 -1.35
N PRO A 146 -5.64 24.23 -1.19
CA PRO A 146 -6.16 25.58 -1.06
C PRO A 146 -7.04 25.92 -2.27
N PRO A 147 -8.12 26.68 -2.08
CA PRO A 147 -8.94 27.12 -3.20
C PRO A 147 -8.05 27.85 -4.20
N VAL A 148 -7.98 27.33 -5.43
CA VAL A 148 -7.33 28.02 -6.53
C VAL A 148 -8.15 29.27 -6.80
N VAL A 149 -7.62 30.43 -6.42
CA VAL A 149 -8.21 31.72 -6.79
C VAL A 149 -8.03 31.85 -8.30
N LEU A 150 -9.09 31.54 -9.06
CA LEU A 150 -9.12 31.82 -10.48
C LEU A 150 -9.01 33.33 -10.66
N THR A 151 -7.91 33.78 -11.27
CA THR A 151 -7.79 35.15 -11.76
C THR A 151 -8.93 35.37 -12.77
N PRO A 152 -9.72 36.45 -12.68
CA PRO A 152 -10.83 36.68 -13.59
C PRO A 152 -10.30 36.81 -15.02
N GLU A 153 -10.73 35.90 -15.90
CA GLU A 153 -10.54 36.00 -17.34
C GLU A 153 -11.43 37.15 -17.87
N PRO A 154 -10.94 38.04 -18.75
CA PRO A 154 -11.75 39.11 -19.31
C PRO A 154 -12.89 38.54 -20.16
N ALA A 155 -14.09 39.03 -19.92
CA ALA A 155 -15.34 38.53 -20.50
C ALA A 155 -15.36 38.60 -22.04
N PRO A 156 -15.63 37.48 -22.74
CA PRO A 156 -16.06 37.49 -24.13
C PRO A 156 -17.58 37.69 -24.22
N VAL A 157 -18.00 38.47 -25.22
CA VAL A 157 -19.38 38.74 -25.61
C VAL A 157 -20.13 37.44 -25.93
N ALA A 158 -21.35 37.30 -25.41
CA ALA A 158 -22.18 36.11 -25.52
C ALA A 158 -22.66 35.85 -26.97
N ALA A 159 -22.36 34.65 -27.46
CA ALA A 159 -23.07 33.98 -28.55
C ALA A 159 -23.90 32.82 -27.95
N PRO A 160 -25.04 32.42 -28.56
CA PRO A 160 -25.93 31.42 -28.00
C PRO A 160 -25.25 30.06 -27.79
N ALA A 161 -25.48 29.46 -26.63
CA ALA A 161 -24.82 28.25 -26.16
C ALA A 161 -25.21 27.01 -27.00
N PRO A 162 -24.24 26.25 -27.53
CA PRO A 162 -24.50 24.89 -28.00
C PRO A 162 -24.74 23.96 -26.82
N THR A 163 -25.66 23.01 -27.02
CA THR A 163 -26.01 21.94 -26.08
C THR A 163 -24.75 21.19 -25.63
N PRO A 164 -24.56 20.91 -24.32
CA PRO A 164 -23.41 20.15 -23.86
C PRO A 164 -23.46 18.73 -24.44
N ALA A 165 -22.44 18.36 -25.21
CA ALA A 165 -22.22 16.98 -25.57
C ALA A 165 -21.90 16.16 -24.30
N PRO A 166 -22.34 14.90 -24.20
CA PRO A 166 -22.02 14.04 -23.08
C PRO A 166 -20.50 13.93 -22.90
N ALA A 167 -20.03 14.13 -21.67
CA ALA A 167 -18.63 14.00 -21.33
C ALA A 167 -18.15 12.57 -21.66
N PRO A 168 -17.01 12.40 -22.37
CA PRO A 168 -16.45 11.08 -22.60
C PRO A 168 -16.13 10.43 -21.25
N MET A 169 -16.61 9.20 -21.07
CA MET A 169 -16.31 8.36 -19.91
C MET A 169 -14.79 8.37 -19.70
N LEU A 170 -14.35 8.66 -18.47
CA LEU A 170 -12.96 8.67 -18.07
C LEU A 170 -12.38 7.26 -18.28
N GLU A 171 -11.75 7.02 -19.43
CA GLU A 171 -10.98 5.81 -19.65
C GLU A 171 -9.84 5.79 -18.63
N LYS A 172 -9.65 4.64 -17.96
CA LYS A 172 -8.70 4.42 -16.87
C LYS A 172 -7.26 4.52 -17.38
N ARG A 173 -6.77 5.73 -17.64
CA ARG A 173 -5.38 5.96 -18.02
C ARG A 173 -4.47 5.79 -16.80
N THR A 174 -3.36 5.11 -17.01
CA THR A 174 -2.35 4.83 -15.99
C THR A 174 -1.17 5.79 -16.16
N LEU A 175 -0.74 6.41 -15.06
CA LEU A 175 0.49 7.21 -15.03
C LEU A 175 1.70 6.27 -15.08
N VAL A 176 2.70 6.62 -15.88
CA VAL A 176 3.95 5.85 -16.00
C VAL A 176 5.10 6.74 -15.55
N TYR A 177 5.69 6.41 -14.40
CA TYR A 177 6.89 7.11 -13.93
C TYR A 177 8.04 6.91 -14.92
N LEU A 178 8.66 8.02 -15.34
CA LEU A 178 9.83 8.00 -16.21
C LEU A 178 11.09 8.37 -15.44
N ALA A 179 11.12 9.54 -14.79
CA ALA A 179 12.34 10.01 -14.14
C ALA A 179 12.07 11.08 -13.09
N SER A 180 13.10 11.45 -12.32
CA SER A 180 13.04 12.57 -11.39
C SER A 180 14.17 13.56 -11.67
N TYR A 181 13.81 14.83 -11.67
CA TYR A 181 14.68 15.94 -12.01
C TYR A 181 14.74 16.97 -10.87
N LYS A 182 15.76 17.81 -10.85
CA LYS A 182 15.88 18.88 -9.83
C LYS A 182 14.98 20.07 -10.12
N THR A 183 14.68 20.35 -11.38
CA THR A 183 13.87 21.48 -11.80
C THR A 183 12.91 21.08 -12.92
N GLU A 184 11.82 21.84 -13.08
CA GLU A 184 10.86 21.61 -14.16
C GLU A 184 11.50 21.78 -15.54
N SER A 185 12.39 22.76 -15.71
CA SER A 185 13.14 22.97 -16.96
C SER A 185 13.94 21.72 -17.35
N SER A 186 14.63 21.10 -16.38
CA SER A 186 15.35 19.84 -16.64
C SER A 186 14.42 18.67 -16.95
N ALA A 187 13.23 18.61 -16.35
CA ALA A 187 12.21 17.61 -16.69
C ALA A 187 11.69 17.78 -18.13
N GLN A 188 11.44 19.01 -18.56
CA GLN A 188 11.02 19.30 -19.94
C GLN A 188 12.12 18.98 -20.96
N ALA A 189 13.39 19.25 -20.64
CA ALA A 189 14.52 18.87 -21.48
C ALA A 189 14.64 17.34 -21.59
N GLY A 190 14.53 16.63 -20.46
CA GLY A 190 14.49 15.18 -20.41
C GLY A 190 13.36 14.59 -21.25
N TRP A 191 12.14 15.17 -21.17
CA TRP A 191 11.02 14.74 -22.01
C TRP A 191 11.33 14.80 -23.50
N LYS A 192 11.98 15.87 -23.98
CA LYS A 192 12.36 15.99 -25.41
C LYS A 192 13.33 14.88 -25.85
N VAL A 193 14.19 14.40 -24.96
CA VAL A 193 15.09 13.28 -25.24
C VAL A 193 14.29 11.97 -25.29
N LEU A 194 13.44 11.72 -24.30
CA LEU A 194 12.62 10.51 -24.22
C LEU A 194 11.62 10.41 -25.38
N ALA A 195 11.01 11.53 -25.77
CA ALA A 195 10.07 11.62 -26.88
C ALA A 195 10.70 11.28 -28.25
N LYS A 196 12.01 11.48 -28.42
CA LYS A 196 12.71 11.04 -29.64
C LYS A 196 12.91 9.53 -29.68
N ALA A 197 13.00 8.88 -28.52
CA ALA A 197 13.21 7.45 -28.40
C ALA A 197 11.89 6.64 -28.42
N SER A 198 10.76 7.29 -28.20
CA SER A 198 9.44 6.65 -28.16
C SER A 198 8.40 7.42 -28.99
N PRO A 199 7.88 6.83 -30.08
CA PRO A 199 6.75 7.40 -30.82
C PRO A 199 5.50 7.61 -29.96
N ILE A 200 5.30 6.76 -28.94
CA ILE A 200 4.19 6.86 -27.99
C ILE A 200 4.28 8.19 -27.24
N LEU A 201 5.48 8.59 -26.79
CA LEU A 201 5.69 9.86 -26.10
C LEU A 201 5.66 11.08 -27.02
N ALA A 202 6.05 10.94 -28.29
CA ALA A 202 6.10 12.06 -29.24
C ALA A 202 4.73 12.72 -29.46
N GLY A 203 3.64 11.95 -29.33
CA GLY A 203 2.27 12.45 -29.40
C GLY A 203 1.68 12.95 -28.08
N GLN A 204 2.43 12.89 -26.98
CA GLN A 204 1.94 13.20 -25.64
C GLN A 204 2.55 14.48 -25.07
N LYS A 205 1.86 15.08 -24.11
CA LYS A 205 2.41 16.14 -23.26
C LYS A 205 3.01 15.51 -21.99
N PRO A 206 4.16 16.01 -21.51
CA PRO A 206 4.71 15.56 -20.23
C PRO A 206 3.76 15.89 -19.09
N SER A 207 3.59 14.97 -18.15
CA SER A 207 3.00 15.27 -16.84
C SER A 207 4.14 15.40 -15.82
N THR A 208 4.11 16.46 -15.01
CA THR A 208 5.12 16.68 -13.97
C THR A 208 4.49 16.90 -12.61
N GLN A 209 5.14 16.40 -11.56
CA GLN A 209 4.71 16.59 -10.18
C GLN A 209 5.90 16.97 -9.30
N SER A 210 5.76 18.07 -8.58
CA SER A 210 6.76 18.46 -7.58
C SER A 210 6.53 17.67 -6.29
N VAL A 211 7.60 17.06 -5.78
CA VAL A 211 7.61 16.29 -4.53
C VAL A 211 8.76 16.75 -3.65
N ASP A 212 8.53 16.89 -2.35
CA ASP A 212 9.57 17.16 -1.38
C ASP A 212 10.04 15.83 -0.76
N LEU A 213 11.32 15.51 -0.93
CA LEU A 213 11.93 14.28 -0.42
C LEU A 213 12.70 14.54 0.89
N GLY A 214 12.34 15.59 1.63
CA GLY A 214 12.91 15.94 2.93
C GLY A 214 14.37 16.33 2.80
N LYS A 215 15.28 15.54 3.40
CA LYS A 215 16.73 15.80 3.36
C LYS A 215 17.29 15.86 1.93
N LYS A 216 16.60 15.28 0.94
CA LYS A 216 17.01 15.30 -0.48
C LYS A 216 16.50 16.52 -1.25
N GLY A 217 15.70 17.38 -0.61
CA GLY A 217 15.09 18.58 -1.17
C GLY A 217 13.90 18.29 -2.10
N LYS A 218 13.48 19.34 -2.82
CA LYS A 218 12.41 19.26 -3.83
C LYS A 218 12.91 18.62 -5.13
N TRP A 219 12.06 17.79 -5.72
CA TRP A 219 12.28 17.11 -6.98
C TRP A 219 11.03 17.20 -7.85
N VAL A 220 11.20 17.13 -9.16
CA VAL A 220 10.13 17.08 -10.15
C VAL A 220 10.10 15.68 -10.75
N ARG A 221 9.04 14.93 -10.48
CA ARG A 221 8.78 13.63 -11.11
C ARG A 221 8.17 13.86 -12.49
N LEU A 222 8.66 13.14 -13.49
CA LEU A 222 8.20 13.18 -14.87
C LEU A 222 7.44 11.89 -15.17
N TYR A 223 6.24 12.02 -15.72
CA TYR A 223 5.34 10.92 -16.06
C TYR A 223 4.86 11.01 -17.51
N ALA A 224 4.54 9.85 -18.06
CA ALA A 224 3.74 9.68 -19.28
C ALA A 224 2.38 9.07 -18.96
N MET A 225 1.47 9.07 -19.93
CA MET A 225 0.17 8.41 -19.84
C MET A 225 0.18 7.15 -20.71
N ALA A 226 -0.33 6.06 -20.16
CA ALA A 226 -0.65 4.84 -20.90
C ALA A 226 -2.15 4.54 -20.77
N ASN A 227 -2.78 4.06 -21.83
CA ASN A 227 -4.18 3.67 -21.82
C ASN A 227 -4.40 2.37 -21.04
N ASP A 228 -3.39 1.49 -21.04
CA ASP A 228 -3.44 0.19 -20.36
C ASP A 228 -2.02 -0.29 -19.96
N GLU A 229 -1.99 -1.48 -19.35
CA GLU A 229 -0.76 -2.14 -18.90
C GLU A 229 0.16 -2.54 -20.07
N ASP A 230 -0.39 -2.89 -21.23
CA ASP A 230 0.36 -3.31 -22.40
C ASP A 230 1.08 -2.12 -23.04
N GLU A 231 0.42 -0.96 -23.13
CA GLU A 231 1.03 0.28 -23.57
C GLU A 231 2.10 0.74 -22.59
N ARG A 232 1.87 0.61 -21.27
CA ARG A 232 2.92 0.87 -20.26
C ARG A 232 4.14 -0.01 -20.48
N ALA A 233 3.96 -1.31 -20.70
CA ALA A 233 5.05 -2.24 -20.95
C ALA A 233 5.81 -1.92 -22.24
N LYS A 234 5.10 -1.58 -23.33
CA LYS A 234 5.70 -1.15 -24.61
C LYS A 234 6.51 0.13 -24.45
N LEU A 235 5.95 1.11 -23.74
CA LEU A 235 6.62 2.37 -23.44
C LEU A 235 7.92 2.12 -22.67
N CYS A 236 7.89 1.34 -21.59
CA CYS A 236 9.09 1.05 -20.81
C CYS A 236 10.12 0.22 -21.58
N LYS A 237 9.68 -0.69 -22.47
CA LYS A 237 10.59 -1.43 -23.36
C LYS A 237 11.33 -0.51 -24.34
N GLN A 238 10.65 0.51 -24.88
CA GLN A 238 11.28 1.49 -25.77
C GLN A 238 12.29 2.37 -25.03
N LEU A 239 12.01 2.70 -23.77
CA LEU A 239 12.83 3.62 -22.96
C LEU A 239 13.89 2.93 -22.11
N GLY A 240 13.91 1.60 -22.00
CA GLY A 240 14.73 0.88 -21.02
C GLY A 240 16.25 1.08 -21.11
N LYS A 241 16.77 1.67 -22.20
CA LYS A 241 18.19 2.09 -22.29
C LYS A 241 18.47 3.50 -21.74
N LEU A 242 17.43 4.29 -21.55
CA LEU A 242 17.48 5.70 -21.13
C LEU A 242 16.89 5.90 -19.73
N VAL A 243 16.08 4.95 -19.27
CA VAL A 243 15.33 5.02 -18.03
C VAL A 243 15.41 3.69 -17.29
N ASP A 244 16.17 3.67 -16.21
CA ASP A 244 16.39 2.45 -15.42
C ASP A 244 15.17 2.03 -14.58
N GLU A 245 14.36 3.00 -14.11
CA GLU A 245 13.21 2.77 -13.22
C GLU A 245 11.85 2.98 -13.92
N CYS A 246 11.72 2.70 -15.21
CA CYS A 246 10.48 2.98 -15.94
C CYS A 246 9.29 2.19 -15.35
N GLY A 247 8.21 2.91 -15.01
CA GLY A 247 6.98 2.31 -14.49
C GLY A 247 7.12 1.76 -13.06
N ALA A 248 8.09 2.25 -12.28
CA ALA A 248 8.20 1.92 -10.87
C ALA A 248 6.91 2.32 -10.13
N ARG A 249 6.05 1.35 -9.82
CA ARG A 249 4.72 1.52 -9.20
C ARG A 249 4.74 2.21 -7.82
N ASN A 250 5.90 2.31 -7.18
CA ASN A 250 6.08 2.99 -5.90
C ASN A 250 6.43 4.49 -6.08
N ARG A 251 6.39 5.00 -7.32
CA ARG A 251 6.74 6.38 -7.69
C ARG A 251 5.58 7.14 -8.34
N GLU A 252 4.46 6.48 -8.61
CA GLU A 252 3.19 7.07 -9.05
C GLU A 252 2.53 7.89 -7.92
#